data_AF-A0A2N6LUE8-F1
#
_entry.id   AF-A0A2N6LUE8-F1
#
_cell.length_a   1.000
_cell.length_b   1.000
_cell.length_c   1.000
_cell.angle_alpha   90.00
_cell.angle_beta   90.00
_cell.angle_gamma   90.00
#
_symmetry.space_group_name_H-M   'P 1'
#
loop_
_entity.id
_entity.type
_entity.pdbx_description
1 polymer ?
#
loop_
_entity_poly.entity_id
_entity_poly.type
_entity_poly.pdbx_seq_one_letter_code
_entity_poly.pdbx_strand_id
1 'polypeptide(L)' 'LIEDMRWGNRSPDFETKPLINAVNREDLWRETAKFIGQAAAIPASTSRGIEKFFNGLEFDPDNPQVYLNAPTIQQRF' A
#
# COMPACT_ATOMS: atom_id res chain seq x y z
N LEU A 1 -1.53 -6.15 -3.44
CA LEU A 1 -2.28 -5.56 -4.58
C LEU A 1 -1.35 -5.08 -5.68
N ILE A 2 -0.53 -4.04 -5.46
CA ILE A 2 0.40 -3.54 -6.50
C ILE A 2 1.43 -4.62 -6.89
N GLU A 3 2.08 -5.28 -5.92
CA GLU A 3 3.02 -6.37 -6.23
C GLU A 3 2.34 -7.57 -6.92
N ASP A 4 1.05 -7.82 -6.67
CA ASP A 4 0.29 -8.86 -7.37
C ASP A 4 0.19 -8.56 -8.87
N MET A 5 0.03 -7.27 -9.23
CA MET A 5 -0.02 -6.82 -10.63
C MET A 5 1.33 -7.01 -11.31
N ARG A 6 2.43 -6.66 -10.63
CA ARG A 6 3.80 -6.86 -11.14
C ARG A 6 4.05 -8.31 -11.56
N TRP A 7 3.49 -9.27 -10.82
CA TRP A 7 3.68 -10.70 -11.04
C TRP A 7 2.53 -11.39 -11.79
N GLY A 8 1.51 -10.67 -12.23
CA GLY A 8 0.44 -11.24 -13.03
C GLY A 8 -0.72 -11.88 -12.31
N ASN A 9 -0.74 -11.80 -10.99
CA ASN A 9 -1.80 -12.36 -10.16
C ASN A 9 -3.03 -11.43 -10.10
N ARG A 10 -2.94 -10.25 -10.73
CA ARG A 10 -3.98 -9.24 -10.80
C ARG A 10 -3.84 -8.45 -12.10
N SER A 11 -4.95 -8.05 -12.69
CA SER A 11 -4.94 -7.15 -13.85
C SER A 11 -4.20 -5.84 -13.52
N PRO A 12 -3.35 -5.31 -14.42
CA PRO A 12 -2.66 -4.03 -14.21
C PRO A 12 -3.63 -2.84 -14.11
N ASP A 13 -4.83 -2.98 -14.67
CA ASP A 13 -5.89 -1.96 -14.66
C ASP A 13 -6.85 -2.11 -13.46
N PHE A 14 -6.53 -2.99 -12.50
CA PHE A 14 -7.40 -3.20 -11.35
C PHE A 14 -7.41 -1.98 -10.41
N GLU A 15 -8.59 -1.41 -10.20
CA GLU A 15 -8.82 -0.33 -9.23
C GLU A 15 -8.61 -0.83 -7.79
N THR A 16 -7.44 -0.53 -7.21
CA THR A 16 -7.04 -1.03 -5.88
C THR A 16 -7.76 -0.32 -4.73
N LYS A 17 -8.00 0.99 -4.86
CA LYS A 17 -8.55 1.83 -3.79
C LYS A 17 -9.91 1.33 -3.27
N PRO A 18 -10.90 0.97 -4.12
CA PRO A 18 -12.17 0.42 -3.64
C PRO A 18 -12.01 -0.82 -2.77
N LEU A 19 -11.17 -1.78 -3.17
CA LEU A 19 -10.95 -3.01 -2.40
C LEU A 19 -10.22 -2.73 -1.07
N ILE A 20 -9.20 -1.86 -1.09
CA ILE A 20 -8.50 -1.45 0.13
C ILE A 20 -9.47 -0.79 1.10
N ASN A 21 -10.31 0.14 0.62
CA ASN A 21 -11.27 0.85 1.46
C ASN A 21 -12.35 -0.08 2.05
N ALA A 22 -12.74 -1.13 1.33
CA ALA A 22 -13.71 -2.10 1.81
C ALA A 22 -13.14 -3.08 2.85
N VAL A 23 -11.84 -3.39 2.77
CA VAL A 23 -11.22 -4.48 3.55
C VAL A 23 -10.35 -3.95 4.69
N ASN A 24 -9.61 -2.86 4.50
CA ASN A 24 -8.77 -2.30 5.54
C ASN A 24 -9.66 -1.64 6.61
N ARG A 25 -9.54 -2.12 7.85
CA ARG A 25 -10.26 -1.59 9.02
C ARG A 25 -9.32 -0.93 10.03
N GLU A 26 -8.41 -0.10 9.53
CA GLU A 26 -7.50 0.70 10.35
C GLU A 26 -8.26 1.68 11.28
N ASP A 27 -9.51 2.04 10.94
CA ASP A 27 -10.42 2.77 11.81
C ASP A 27 -10.68 2.03 13.13
N LEU A 28 -10.95 0.72 13.09
CA LEU A 28 -11.14 -0.10 14.30
C LEU A 28 -9.85 -0.19 15.12
N TRP A 29 -8.70 -0.27 14.44
CA TRP A 29 -7.40 -0.27 15.11
C TRP A 29 -7.19 1.05 15.87
N ARG A 30 -7.49 2.21 15.24
CA ARG A 30 -7.40 3.53 15.87
C ARG A 30 -8.38 3.69 17.03
N GLU A 31 -9.62 3.23 16.87
CA GLU A 31 -10.63 3.27 17.92
C GLU A 31 -10.19 2.45 19.13
N THR A 32 -9.72 1.23 18.89
CA THR A 32 -9.21 0.33 19.94
C THR A 32 -7.99 0.94 20.64
N ALA A 33 -7.04 1.49 19.89
CA ALA A 33 -5.85 2.14 20.44
C ALA A 33 -6.23 3.30 21.38
N LYS A 34 -7.25 4.10 21.03
CA LYS A 34 -7.78 5.13 21.94
C LYS A 34 -8.40 4.51 23.19
N PHE A 35 -9.23 3.47 23.01
CA PHE A 35 -9.92 2.78 24.11
C PHE A 35 -8.96 2.19 25.15
N ILE A 36 -7.83 1.63 24.72
CA ILE A 36 -6.82 1.02 25.61
C ILE A 36 -5.75 2.02 26.10
N GLY A 37 -5.93 3.33 25.87
CA GLY A 37 -5.00 4.36 26.34
C GLY A 37 -3.70 4.47 25.53
N GLN A 38 -3.65 3.93 24.32
CA GLN A 38 -2.49 3.94 23.40
C GLN A 38 -2.60 5.02 22.31
N ALA A 39 -3.30 6.13 22.59
CA ALA A 39 -3.51 7.20 21.60
C ALA A 39 -2.21 7.78 21.03
N ALA A 40 -1.13 7.82 21.83
CA ALA A 40 0.18 8.29 21.40
C ALA A 40 0.87 7.40 20.35
N ALA A 41 0.44 6.13 20.23
CA ALA A 41 0.97 5.19 19.24
C ALA A 41 0.27 5.30 17.88
N ILE A 42 -0.78 6.12 17.76
CA ILE A 42 -1.58 6.24 16.54
C ILE A 42 -0.81 7.08 15.50
N PRO A 43 -0.50 6.54 14.31
CA PRO A 43 0.12 7.33 13.24
C PRO A 43 -0.79 8.47 12.77
N ALA A 44 -0.22 9.60 12.37
CA ALA A 44 -1.01 10.75 11.89
C ALA A 44 -1.70 10.50 10.54
N SER A 45 -1.21 9.55 9.75
CA SER A 45 -1.72 9.20 8.42
C SER A 45 -2.05 7.71 8.33
N THR A 46 -2.83 7.34 7.31
CA THR A 46 -3.09 5.94 6.93
C THR A 46 -1.98 5.38 6.02
N SER A 47 -1.08 6.25 5.55
CA SER A 47 0.12 5.90 4.80
C SER A 47 1.37 6.04 5.66
N ARG A 48 2.37 5.19 5.40
CA ARG A 48 3.73 5.31 5.96
C ARG A 48 4.66 6.18 5.10
N GLY A 49 4.17 6.68 3.97
CA GLY A 49 4.93 7.47 3.02
C GLY A 49 5.63 6.63 1.95
N ILE A 50 6.65 7.20 1.32
CA ILE A 50 7.47 6.53 0.29
C ILE A 50 8.32 5.44 0.94
N GLU A 51 8.20 4.22 0.45
CA GLU A 51 8.95 3.05 0.92
C GLU A 51 10.15 2.78 0.00
N LYS A 52 11.32 2.45 0.58
CA LYS A 52 12.57 2.23 -0.16
C LYS A 52 13.02 0.78 -0.04
N PHE A 53 13.28 0.14 -1.18
CA PHE A 53 13.80 -1.22 -1.26
C PHE A 53 15.34 -1.24 -1.25
N PHE A 54 15.93 -2.37 -0.88
CA PHE A 54 17.40 -2.53 -0.80
C PHE A 54 18.14 -2.28 -2.13
N ASN A 55 17.44 -2.46 -3.25
CA ASN A 55 17.97 -2.29 -4.61
C ASN A 55 17.74 -0.88 -5.18
N GLY A 56 17.32 0.08 -4.35
CA GLY A 56 17.10 1.47 -4.74
C GLY A 56 15.75 1.75 -5.39
N LEU A 57 14.87 0.75 -5.55
CA LEU A 57 13.49 1.01 -5.95
C LEU A 57 12.75 1.76 -4.85
N GLU A 58 11.84 2.65 -5.25
CA GLU A 58 10.95 3.38 -4.34
C GLU A 58 9.50 3.08 -4.70
N PHE A 59 8.67 2.90 -3.68
CA PHE A 59 7.23 2.77 -3.80
C PHE A 59 6.56 4.00 -3.19
N ASP A 60 5.96 4.82 -4.05
CA ASP A 60 5.10 5.92 -3.66
C ASP A 60 3.64 5.45 -3.67
N PRO A 61 2.96 5.38 -2.50
CA PRO A 61 1.55 4.98 -2.44
C PRO A 61 0.60 5.94 -3.16
N ASP A 62 0.98 7.20 -3.38
CA ASP A 62 0.18 8.17 -4.13
C ASP A 62 0.37 8.02 -5.65
N ASN A 63 1.46 7.40 -6.09
CA ASN A 63 1.75 7.12 -7.49
C ASN A 63 2.33 5.70 -7.72
N PRO A 64 1.54 4.63 -7.46
CA PRO A 64 2.02 3.26 -7.52
C PRO A 64 2.38 2.78 -8.94
N GLN A 65 1.90 3.49 -9.98
CA GLN A 65 2.20 3.18 -11.38
C GLN A 65 3.68 3.44 -11.74
N VAL A 66 4.33 4.40 -11.09
CA VAL A 66 5.78 4.61 -11.26
C VAL A 66 6.54 3.39 -10.76
N TYR A 67 6.15 2.85 -9.60
CA TYR A 67 6.74 1.62 -9.09
C TYR A 67 6.48 0.43 -10.00
N LEU A 68 5.28 0.24 -10.54
CA LEU A 68 4.98 -0.89 -11.42
C LEU A 68 5.83 -0.95 -12.69
N ASN A 69 6.33 0.19 -13.17
CA ASN A 69 7.13 0.28 -14.39
C ASN A 69 8.64 0.28 -14.16
N ALA A 70 9.09 0.39 -12.90
CA ALA A 70 10.51 0.54 -12.57
C ALA A 70 11.32 -0.78 -12.53
N PRO A 71 10.78 -1.93 -12.07
CA PRO A 71 11.55 -3.16 -11.97
C PRO A 71 11.99 -3.73 -13.33
N THR A 72 13.24 -4.17 -13.41
CA THR A 72 13.77 -4.84 -14.61
C THR A 72 13.04 -6.14 -14.93
N ILE A 73 12.55 -6.84 -13.90
CA ILE A 73 11.79 -8.09 -14.02
C ILE A 73 10.38 -7.87 -13.49
N GLN A 74 9.43 -8.05 -14.40
CA GLN A 74 7.98 -7.96 -14.20
C GLN A 74 7.29 -8.84 -15.26
N GLN A 75 6.04 -9.24 -15.01
CA GLN A 75 5.25 -9.86 -16.07
C GLN A 75 4.92 -8.81 -17.14
N ARG A 76 5.08 -9.17 -18.42
CA ARG A 76 4.67 -8.33 -19.54
C ARG A 76 3.37 -8.89 -20.11
N PHE A 77 2.39 -8.03 -20.33
CA PHE A 77 1.13 -8.32 -21.01
C PHE A 77 1.21 -7.89 -22.48
#